data_AF-A0A2P5A6D8-F1
#
_entry.id   AF-A0A2P5A6D8-F1
#
_cell.length_a   1.000
_cell.length_b   1.000
_cell.length_c   1.000
_cell.angle_alpha   90.00
_cell.angle_beta   90.00
_cell.angle_gamma   90.00
#
_symmetry.space_group_name_H-M   'P 1'
#
loop_
_entity.id
_entity.type
_entity.pdbx_description
1 polymer ?
#
loop_
_entity_poly.entity_id
_entity_poly.type
_entity_poly.pdbx_seq_one_letter_code
_entity_poly.pdbx_strand_id
1 'polypeptide(L)'
;MNLCKTMHRQPEHVMTFFLTEMGTSGSLDGQQRLVVKGRFGSRNCEVTLRRYINEYVICNTCKSPDTILTKENLLVFLRCEQCGSEQSVAPITSGFVATLEHRKIRT
;
A
#
# COMPACT_ATOMS: atom_id res chain seq x y z
N MET A 1 -15.64 -8.66 -0.76
CA MET A 1 -14.57 -9.67 -0.57
C MET A 1 -13.32 -8.91 -0.18
N ASN A 2 -13.01 -8.86 1.12
CA ASN A 2 -12.17 -7.80 1.69
C ASN A 2 -10.77 -8.32 2.00
N LEU A 3 -9.87 -8.34 1.01
CA LEU A 3 -8.45 -8.70 1.20
C LEU A 3 -7.82 -7.89 2.36
N CYS A 4 -8.19 -6.61 2.46
CA CYS A 4 -7.78 -5.71 3.55
C CYS A 4 -8.23 -6.22 4.93
N LYS A 5 -9.44 -6.81 5.05
CA LYS A 5 -9.92 -7.38 6.32
C LYS A 5 -9.14 -8.65 6.67
N THR A 6 -8.85 -9.51 5.69
CA THR A 6 -8.05 -10.73 5.91
C THR A 6 -6.62 -10.42 6.36
N MET A 7 -6.02 -9.33 5.86
CA MET A 7 -4.68 -8.90 6.25
C MET A 7 -4.66 -8.00 7.50
N HIS A 8 -5.81 -7.74 8.14
CA HIS A 8 -5.95 -6.77 9.22
C HIS A 8 -5.34 -5.39 8.87
N ARG A 9 -5.63 -4.88 7.67
CA ARG A 9 -5.13 -3.58 7.18
C ARG A 9 -6.25 -2.61 6.84
N GLN A 10 -6.00 -1.34 7.11
CA GLN A 10 -6.90 -0.26 6.70
C GLN A 10 -6.84 -0.08 5.18
N PRO A 11 -7.98 -0.01 4.48
CA PRO A 11 -8.01 0.16 3.03
C PRO A 11 -7.29 1.43 2.55
N GLU A 12 -7.32 2.49 3.33
CA GLU A 12 -6.65 3.77 3.05
C GLU A 12 -5.12 3.62 3.00
N HIS A 13 -4.55 2.81 3.90
CA HIS A 13 -3.12 2.52 3.91
C HIS A 13 -2.69 1.73 2.67
N VAL A 14 -3.46 0.69 2.32
CA VAL A 14 -3.22 -0.10 1.11
C VAL A 14 -3.35 0.77 -0.14
N MET A 15 -4.38 1.61 -0.22
CA MET A 15 -4.57 2.56 -1.32
C MET A 15 -3.36 3.47 -1.46
N THR A 16 -2.91 4.09 -0.37
CA THR A 16 -1.80 5.06 -0.41
C THR A 16 -0.51 4.41 -0.90
N PHE A 17 -0.23 3.18 -0.45
CA PHE A 17 0.90 2.39 -0.95
C PHE A 17 0.78 2.15 -2.46
N PHE A 18 -0.38 1.65 -2.92
CA PHE A 18 -0.60 1.34 -4.32
C PHE A 18 -0.45 2.57 -5.22
N LEU A 19 -1.05 3.69 -4.83
CA LEU A 19 -0.97 4.92 -5.61
C LEU A 19 0.46 5.46 -5.69
N THR A 20 1.20 5.39 -4.58
CA THR A 20 2.61 5.82 -4.52
C THR A 20 3.50 4.93 -5.38
N GLU A 21 3.42 3.61 -5.22
CA GLU A 21 4.27 2.65 -5.93
C GLU A 21 3.97 2.61 -7.44
N MET A 22 2.70 2.78 -7.83
CA MET A 22 2.30 2.85 -9.24
C MET A 22 2.45 4.25 -9.85
N GLY A 23 2.86 5.26 -9.07
CA GLY A 23 3.04 6.64 -9.53
C GLY A 23 1.76 7.26 -10.11
N THR A 24 0.62 6.99 -9.48
CA THR A 24 -0.70 7.37 -10.00
C THR A 24 -1.58 7.97 -8.92
N SER A 25 -2.73 8.51 -9.33
CA SER A 25 -3.74 9.06 -8.44
C SER A 25 -5.04 8.28 -8.57
N GLY A 26 -5.76 8.16 -7.47
CA GLY A 26 -6.99 7.40 -7.41
C GLY A 26 -7.74 7.63 -6.10
N SER A 27 -8.85 6.93 -5.93
CA SER A 27 -9.70 7.02 -4.75
C SER A 27 -10.39 5.69 -4.46
N LEU A 28 -10.80 5.50 -3.22
CA LEU A 28 -11.71 4.43 -2.84
C LEU A 28 -13.16 4.83 -3.14
N ASP A 29 -13.89 3.94 -3.81
CA ASP A 29 -15.34 4.06 -4.02
C ASP A 29 -16.12 3.70 -2.74
N GLY A 30 -17.42 4.00 -2.69
CA GLY A 30 -18.31 3.69 -1.54
C GLY A 30 -18.38 2.19 -1.19
N GLN A 31 -18.01 1.32 -2.12
CA GLN A 31 -17.88 -0.13 -1.91
C GLN A 31 -16.45 -0.58 -1.53
N GLN A 32 -15.58 0.35 -1.13
CA GLN A 32 -14.16 0.11 -0.81
C GLN A 32 -13.35 -0.52 -1.97
N ARG A 33 -13.71 -0.18 -3.20
CA ARG A 33 -12.99 -0.59 -4.41
C ARG A 33 -12.02 0.52 -4.81
N LEU A 34 -10.78 0.17 -5.12
CA LEU A 34 -9.77 1.12 -5.56
C LEU A 34 -10.00 1.50 -7.03
N VAL A 35 -10.25 2.78 -7.29
CA VAL A 35 -10.38 3.36 -8.63
C VAL A 35 -9.10 4.14 -8.93
N VAL A 36 -8.37 3.72 -9.97
CA VAL A 36 -7.06 4.28 -10.33
C VAL A 36 -7.14 4.96 -11.69
N LYS A 37 -6.51 6.13 -11.85
CA LYS A 37 -6.43 6.83 -13.13
C LYS A 37 -5.33 6.22 -14.00
N GLY A 38 -5.70 5.62 -15.12
CA GLY A 38 -4.75 5.11 -16.13
C GLY A 38 -5.06 3.69 -16.60
N ARG A 39 -4.15 3.13 -17.41
CA ARG A 39 -4.20 1.73 -17.85
C ARG A 39 -3.08 0.97 -17.17
N PHE A 40 -3.45 0.04 -16.28
CA PHE A 40 -2.50 -0.83 -15.58
C PHE A 40 -2.80 -2.28 -15.92
N GLY A 41 -1.76 -3.02 -16.32
CA GLY A 41 -1.88 -4.47 -16.51
C GLY A 41 -1.98 -5.18 -15.17
N SER A 42 -2.69 -6.30 -15.11
CA SER A 42 -2.84 -7.14 -13.91
C SER A 42 -1.52 -7.54 -13.28
N ARG A 43 -0.48 -7.78 -14.11
CA ARG A 43 0.87 -8.13 -13.66
C ARG A 43 1.49 -7.08 -12.75
N ASN A 44 1.33 -5.79 -13.07
CA ASN A 44 1.90 -4.71 -12.26
C ASN A 44 1.22 -4.66 -10.89
N CYS A 45 -0.11 -4.79 -10.87
CA CYS A 45 -0.88 -4.82 -9.63
C CYS A 45 -0.49 -6.00 -8.74
N GLU A 46 -0.24 -7.19 -9.32
CA GLU A 46 0.19 -8.38 -8.58
C GLU A 46 1.59 -8.20 -7.96
N VAL A 47 2.52 -7.60 -8.70
CA VAL A 47 3.88 -7.31 -8.20
C VAL A 47 3.83 -6.29 -7.06
N THR A 48 3.08 -5.21 -7.22
CA THR A 48 2.88 -4.19 -6.17
C THR A 48 2.22 -4.81 -4.93
N LEU A 49 1.20 -5.66 -5.10
CA LEU A 49 0.55 -6.34 -3.98
C LEU A 49 1.53 -7.25 -3.22
N ARG A 50 2.34 -8.03 -3.93
CA ARG A 50 3.35 -8.90 -3.30
C ARG A 50 4.37 -8.10 -2.48
N ARG A 51 4.81 -6.95 -3.00
CA ARG A 51 5.70 -6.05 -2.24
C ARG A 51 5.03 -5.56 -0.97
N TYR A 52 3.78 -5.10 -1.07
CA TYR A 52 3.01 -4.66 0.09
C TYR A 52 2.89 -5.75 1.17
N ILE A 53 2.58 -6.98 0.76
CA ILE A 53 2.44 -8.11 1.67
C ILE A 53 3.77 -8.42 2.37
N ASN A 54 4.86 -8.48 1.63
CA ASN A 54 6.17 -8.81 2.20
C ASN A 54 6.69 -7.76 3.18
N GLU A 55 6.35 -6.48 2.97
CA GLU A 55 6.91 -5.38 3.74
C GLU A 55 6.01 -4.92 4.90
N TYR A 56 4.68 -4.99 4.72
CA TYR A 56 3.70 -4.43 5.67
C TYR A 56 2.74 -5.47 6.26
N VAL A 57 2.80 -6.74 5.87
CA VAL A 57 1.86 -7.80 6.36
C VAL A 57 2.59 -8.98 6.97
N ILE A 58 3.62 -9.51 6.29
CA ILE A 58 4.33 -10.70 6.76
C ILE A 58 5.37 -10.30 7.82
N CYS A 59 5.38 -11.02 8.94
CA CYS A 59 6.44 -10.90 9.94
C CYS A 59 7.78 -11.38 9.37
N ASN A 60 8.86 -10.61 9.54
CA ASN A 60 10.14 -10.98 8.96
C ASN A 60 10.81 -12.18 9.66
N THR A 61 10.45 -12.42 10.93
CA THR A 61 10.99 -13.50 11.78
C THR A 61 10.28 -14.83 11.57
N CYS A 62 8.96 -14.89 11.75
CA CYS A 62 8.19 -16.14 11.73
C CYS A 62 7.37 -16.36 10.44
N LYS A 63 7.37 -15.38 9.52
CA LYS A 63 6.60 -15.40 8.27
C LYS A 63 5.07 -15.50 8.44
N SER A 64 4.54 -15.31 9.65
CA SER A 64 3.10 -15.22 9.86
C SER A 64 2.52 -13.92 9.29
N PRO A 65 1.31 -13.95 8.68
CA PRO A 65 0.56 -12.76 8.29
C PRO A 65 -0.20 -12.12 9.47
N ASP A 66 -0.22 -12.75 10.66
CA ASP A 66 -0.85 -12.21 11.86
C ASP A 66 0.01 -11.12 12.49
N THR A 67 -0.11 -9.91 11.92
CA THR A 67 0.63 -8.73 12.37
C THR A 67 -0.29 -7.51 12.44
N ILE A 68 0.02 -6.60 13.35
CA ILE A 68 -0.66 -5.32 13.54
C ILE A 68 0.30 -4.20 13.13
N LEU A 69 -0.24 -3.22 12.41
CA LEU A 69 0.48 -2.02 12.03
C LEU A 69 0.07 -0.86 12.95
N THR A 70 1.04 -0.29 13.66
CA THR A 70 0.84 0.83 14.59
C THR A 70 1.61 2.04 14.09
N LYS A 71 1.01 3.23 14.13
CA LYS A 71 1.67 4.49 13.77
C LYS A 71 1.92 5.31 15.02
N GLU A 72 3.17 5.61 15.31
CA GLU A 72 3.59 6.47 16.41
C GLU A 72 4.39 7.66 15.84
N ASN A 73 3.78 8.85 15.85
CA ASN A 73 4.32 10.05 15.21
C ASN A 73 4.57 9.86 13.69
N LEU A 74 5.84 9.92 13.29
CA LEU A 74 6.31 9.73 11.91
C LEU A 74 6.75 8.28 11.63
N LEU A 75 6.87 7.46 12.67
CA LEU A 75 7.32 6.08 12.57
C LEU A 75 6.12 5.14 12.48
N VAL A 76 6.31 4.06 11.74
CA VAL A 76 5.33 3.00 11.60
C VAL A 76 5.98 1.72 12.09
N PHE A 77 5.29 0.99 12.95
CA PHE A 77 5.75 -0.25 13.56
C PHE A 77 4.86 -1.40 13.12
N LEU A 78 5.49 -2.50 12.73
CA LEU A 78 4.86 -3.78 12.45
C LEU A 78 5.11 -4.70 13.64
N ARG A 79 4.05 -5.05 14.36
CA ARG A 79 4.08 -5.95 15.52
C ARG A 79 3.45 -7.28 15.17
N CYS A 80 4.13 -8.40 15.41
CA CYS A 80 3.58 -9.74 15.18
C CYS A 80 2.85 -10.25 16.41
N GLU A 81 1.64 -10.79 16.23
CA GLU A 81 0.85 -11.36 17.33
C GLU A 81 1.27 -12.79 17.70
N GLN A 82 1.94 -13.51 16.79
CA GLN A 82 2.39 -14.90 17.01
C GLN A 82 3.70 -14.97 17.79
N CYS A 83 4.73 -14.21 17.37
CA CYS A 83 6.06 -14.26 18.00
C CYS A 83 6.39 -13.02 18.85
N GLY A 84 5.55 -11.99 18.85
CA GLY A 84 5.77 -10.77 19.61
C GLY A 84 6.86 -9.84 19.07
N SER A 85 7.49 -10.16 17.92
CA SER A 85 8.51 -9.29 17.34
C SER A 85 7.91 -7.96 16.88
N GLU A 86 8.62 -6.87 17.15
CA GLU A 86 8.28 -5.54 16.66
C GLU A 86 9.39 -5.02 15.75
N GLN A 87 9.00 -4.45 14.61
CA GLN A 87 9.92 -3.95 13.60
C GLN A 87 9.44 -2.60 13.10
N SER A 88 10.34 -1.61 13.02
CA SER A 88 10.03 -0.35 12.35
C SER A 88 10.00 -0.57 10.84
N VAL A 89 8.92 -0.16 10.19
CA VAL A 89 8.78 -0.16 8.73
C VAL A 89 8.82 1.26 8.20
N ALA A 90 9.20 1.41 6.93
CA ALA A 90 9.23 2.72 6.30
C ALA A 90 7.80 3.31 6.24
N PRO A 91 7.60 4.59 6.59
CA PRO A 91 6.33 5.24 6.36
C PRO A 91 6.10 5.36 4.85
N ILE A 92 4.86 5.16 4.41
CA ILE A 92 4.49 5.42 3.01
C ILE A 92 4.51 6.93 2.80
N THR A 93 5.62 7.44 2.27
CA THR A 93 5.72 8.83 1.84
C THR A 93 5.38 8.88 0.35
N SER A 94 4.34 9.66 0.01
CA SER A 94 4.15 10.06 -1.39
C SER A 94 5.37 10.87 -1.78
N GLY A 95 6.29 10.28 -2.54
CA GLY A 95 7.36 11.03 -3.19
C GLY A 95 6.77 12.16 -4.03
N PHE A 96 7.57 13.21 -4.25
CA PHE A 96 7.19 14.26 -5.19
C PHE A 96 7.15 13.66 -6.61
N VAL A 97 5.95 13.40 -7.11
CA VAL A 97 5.74 13.01 -8.51
C VAL A 97 5.51 14.29 -9.29
N ALA A 98 6.51 14.73 -10.04
CA ALA A 98 6.34 15.85 -10.96
C ALA A 98 5.26 15.48 -11.99
N THR A 99 4.08 16.08 -11.86
CA THR A 99 3.05 16.00 -12.89
C THR A 99 3.57 16.73 -14.12
N LEU A 100 4.16 15.98 -15.05
CA LEU A 100 4.39 16.47 -16.39
C LEU A 100 3.00 16.69 -17.02
N GLU A 101 2.51 17.93 -17.00
CA GLU A 101 1.34 18.29 -17.79
C GLU A 101 1.62 17.95 -19.25
N HIS A 102 0.83 17.02 -19.80
CA HIS A 102 0.85 16.75 -21.23
C HIS A 102 0.41 18.02 -21.96
N ARG A 103 1.38 18.76 -22.50
CA ARG A 103 1.13 19.88 -23.42
C ARG A 103 0.28 19.34 -24.57
N LYS A 104 -0.98 19.76 -24.64
CA LYS A 104 -1.79 19.63 -25.86
C LYS A 104 -1.05 20.37 -26.96
N ILE A 105 -0.46 19.65 -27.89
CA ILE A 105 -0.02 20.21 -29.17
C ILE A 105 -1.32 20.64 -29.86
N ARG A 106 -1.62 21.95 -29.79
CA ARG A 106 -2.66 22.56 -30.62
C ARG A 106 -2.13 22.54 -32.04
N THR A 107 -2.89 21.86 -32.89
CA THR A 107 -2.76 21.86 -34.35
C THR A 107 -2.99 23.26 -34.90
#